data_AF-A0A8T5PW93-F1
#
_entry.id   AF-A0A8T5PW93-F1
#
_cell.length_a   1.000
_cell.length_b   1.000
_cell.length_c   1.000
_cell.angle_alpha   90.00
_cell.angle_beta   90.00
_cell.angle_gamma   90.00
#
_symmetry.space_group_name_H-M   'P 1'
#
loop_
_entity.id
_entity.type
_entity.pdbx_description
1 polymer ?
#
loop_
_entity_poly.entity_id
_entity_poly.type
_entity_poly.pdbx_seq_one_letter_code
_entity_poly.pdbx_strand_id
1 'polypeptide(L)' 'MGRYVRHPAIANGRIMCCDKKRITFFYNDNCNRKILVKKSIGGFITSLIQHIPPPQFKMIRYYGAYSRKQKKRYSLFLKD' A
#
# COMPACT_ATOMS: atom_id res chain seq x y z
N MET A 1 6.14 -17.88 -4.43
CA MET A 1 4.87 -17.14 -4.60
C MET A 1 4.28 -16.66 -3.26
N GLY A 2 4.97 -15.83 -2.45
CA GLY A 2 4.44 -15.55 -1.11
C GLY A 2 4.99 -14.37 -0.31
N ARG A 3 5.80 -13.49 -0.90
CA ARG A 3 6.29 -12.31 -0.17
C ARG A 3 5.27 -11.18 -0.09
N TYR A 4 4.37 -11.04 -1.06
CA TYR A 4 3.39 -9.94 -1.10
C TYR A 4 2.02 -10.27 -0.49
N VAL A 5 1.73 -11.56 -0.26
CA VAL A 5 0.47 -12.00 0.37
C VAL A 5 0.58 -12.03 1.89
N ARG A 6 1.79 -12.26 2.42
CA ARG A 6 2.01 -12.48 3.86
C ARG A 6 2.28 -11.22 4.70
N HIS A 7 2.60 -10.09 4.06
CA HIS A 7 2.94 -8.87 4.80
C HIS A 7 1.73 -7.94 4.86
N PRO A 8 1.07 -7.79 6.02
CA PRO A 8 0.06 -6.76 6.19
C PRO A 8 0.68 -5.38 5.89
N ALA A 9 -0.16 -4.41 5.49
CA ALA A 9 0.29 -3.06 5.17
C ALA A 9 1.09 -2.40 6.32
N ILE A 10 0.89 -2.87 7.55
CA ILE A 10 1.67 -2.50 8.73
C ILE A 10 2.04 -3.75 9.55
N ALA A 11 3.28 -3.82 10.03
CA ALA A 11 3.73 -4.90 10.91
C ALA A 11 3.17 -4.71 12.33
N ASN A 12 2.80 -5.80 13.01
CA ASN A 12 2.24 -5.74 14.38
C ASN A 12 3.15 -5.01 15.37
N GLY A 13 4.47 -5.18 15.27
CA GLY A 13 5.44 -4.48 16.13
C GLY A 13 5.49 -2.96 15.94
N ARG A 14 4.80 -2.42 14.92
CA ARG A 14 4.65 -0.97 14.71
C ARG A 14 3.40 -0.40 15.38
N ILE A 15 2.49 -1.24 15.86
CA ILE A 15 1.29 -0.84 16.60
C ILE A 15 1.70 -0.63 18.07
N MET A 16 1.52 0.58 18.57
CA MET A 16 1.89 0.94 19.95
C MET A 16 0.71 0.84 20.91
N CYS A 17 -0.49 1.24 20.46
CA CYS A 17 -1.70 1.16 21.26
C CYS A 17 -2.93 1.09 20.36
N CYS A 18 -3.92 0.32 20.77
CA CYS A 18 -5.22 0.24 20.12
C CYS A 18 -6.31 0.37 21.19
N ASP A 19 -6.99 1.52 21.21
CA ASP A 19 -8.19 1.73 22.00
C ASP A 19 -9.44 1.37 21.18
N LYS A 20 -10.64 1.50 21.75
CA LYS A 20 -11.92 1.28 21.04
C LYS A 20 -12.26 2.33 19.98
N LYS A 21 -11.57 3.48 19.94
CA LYS A 21 -11.85 4.59 19.01
C LYS A 21 -10.64 5.04 18.20
N ARG A 22 -9.44 4.76 18.70
CA ARG A 22 -8.19 5.33 18.17
C ARG A 22 -7.09 4.27 18.18
N ILE A 23 -6.21 4.37 17.19
CA ILE A 23 -5.01 3.56 17.07
C ILE A 23 -3.79 4.48 17.03
N THR A 24 -2.72 4.04 17.66
CA THR A 24 -1.42 4.71 17.65
C THR A 24 -0.39 3.72 17.11
N PHE A 25 0.31 4.13 16.06
CA PHE A 25 1.36 3.34 15.42
C PHE A 25 2.50 4.25 14.98
N PHE A 26 3.64 3.67 14.62
CA PHE A 26 4.76 4.43 14.07
C PHE A 26 5.22 3.88 12.72
N TYR A 27 5.87 4.72 11.94
CA TYR A 27 6.61 4.32 10.75
C TYR A 27 7.93 5.09 10.69
N ASN A 28 8.89 4.57 9.92
CA ASN A 28 10.13 5.28 9.65
C ASN A 28 9.98 6.00 8.32
N ASP A 29 10.36 7.27 8.28
CA ASP A 29 10.49 7.98 7.01
C ASP A 29 11.72 7.51 6.23
N ASN A 30 11.91 8.06 5.02
CA ASN A 30 13.06 7.74 4.17
C ASN A 30 14.41 8.18 4.79
N CYS A 31 14.38 8.99 5.84
CA CYS A 31 15.53 9.46 6.61
C CYS A 31 15.70 8.68 7.93
N ASN A 32 15.03 7.53 8.09
CA ASN A 32 15.04 6.69 9.30
C ASN A 32 14.52 7.38 10.58
N ARG A 33 13.76 8.45 10.46
CA ARG A 33 13.12 9.11 11.60
C ARG A 33 11.82 8.39 11.95
N LYS A 34 11.66 8.05 13.22
CA LYS A 34 10.45 7.41 13.74
C LYS A 34 9.33 8.45 13.87
N ILE A 35 8.31 8.34 13.04
CA ILE A 35 7.12 9.20 13.06
C ILE A 35 5.99 8.46 13.77
N LEU A 36 5.42 9.09 14.79
CA LEU A 36 4.28 8.58 15.54
C LEU A 36 2.98 9.13 14.98
N VAL A 37 2.03 8.26 14.69
CA VAL A 37 0.73 8.60 14.10
C VAL A 37 -0.38 8.13 15.02
N LYS A 38 -1.29 9.05 15.36
CA LYS A 38 -2.52 8.76 16.07
C LYS A 38 -3.71 9.01 15.16
N LYS A 39 -4.54 7.99 14.95
CA LYS A 39 -5.67 8.05 14.02
C LYS A 39 -6.93 7.46 14.63
N SER A 40 -8.10 7.84 14.14
CA SER A 40 -9.33 7.09 14.43
C SER A 40 -9.25 5.70 13.81
N ILE A 41 -9.94 4.72 14.38
CA ILE A 41 -10.01 3.37 13.81
C ILE A 41 -10.56 3.42 12.38
N GLY A 42 -11.65 4.17 12.16
CA GLY A 42 -12.23 4.32 10.82
C GLY A 42 -11.22 4.87 9.81
N GLY A 43 -10.50 5.94 10.17
CA GLY A 43 -9.48 6.52 9.30
C GLY A 43 -8.28 5.59 9.07
N PHE A 44 -7.97 4.71 10.02
CA PHE A 44 -6.96 3.67 9.84
C PHE A 44 -7.43 2.58 8.88
N ILE A 45 -8.64 2.08 9.04
CA ILE A 45 -9.24 1.07 8.14
C ILE A 45 -9.34 1.61 6.71
N THR A 46 -9.81 2.85 6.52
CA THR A 46 -9.86 3.47 5.18
C THR A 46 -8.49 3.49 4.52
N SER A 47 -7.43 3.84 5.28
CA SER A 47 -6.06 3.82 4.76
C SER A 47 -5.52 2.41 4.47
N LEU A 48 -6.09 1.37 5.06
CA LEU A 48 -5.77 -0.02 4.67
C LEU A 48 -6.51 -0.41 3.39
N ILE A 49 -7.80 -0.10 3.30
CA ILE A 49 -8.66 -0.46 2.18
C ILE A 49 -8.18 0.17 0.87
N GLN A 50 -7.63 1.39 0.89
CA GLN A 50 -7.12 2.05 -0.33
C GLN A 50 -6.04 1.24 -1.08
N HIS A 51 -5.37 0.31 -0.40
CA HIS A 51 -4.35 -0.56 -0.99
C HIS A 51 -4.92 -1.87 -1.54
N ILE A 52 -6.21 -2.14 -1.32
CA ILE A 52 -6.90 -3.30 -1.87
C ILE A 52 -7.33 -2.94 -3.30
N PRO A 53 -6.80 -3.64 -4.31
CA PRO A 53 -7.16 -3.35 -5.70
C PRO A 53 -8.63 -3.74 -5.96
N PRO A 54 -9.30 -3.08 -6.91
CA PRO A 54 -10.67 -3.41 -7.25
C PRO A 54 -10.79 -4.84 -7.83
N PRO A 55 -12.00 -5.44 -7.78
CA PRO A 55 -12.24 -6.74 -8.40
C PRO A 55 -11.77 -6.76 -9.86
N GLN A 56 -11.21 -7.89 -10.29
CA GLN A 56 -10.67 -8.12 -11.64
C GLN A 56 -9.45 -7.25 -12.03
N PHE A 57 -8.91 -6.43 -11.11
CA PHE A 57 -7.68 -5.69 -11.35
C PHE A 57 -6.49 -6.66 -11.50
N LYS A 58 -5.92 -6.73 -12.70
CA LYS A 58 -4.78 -7.60 -12.99
C LYS A 58 -3.50 -6.95 -12.47
N MET A 59 -3.06 -7.34 -11.26
CA MET A 59 -1.76 -6.97 -10.68
C MET A 59 -0.57 -7.72 -11.32
N ILE A 60 -0.64 -8.03 -12.62
CA ILE A 60 0.46 -8.69 -13.33
C ILE A 60 1.31 -7.60 -13.95
N ARG A 61 2.61 -7.58 -13.62
CA ARG A 61 3.57 -6.56 -14.10
C ARG A 61 3.60 -6.39 -15.63
N TYR A 62 3.22 -7.41 -16.39
CA TYR A 62 3.21 -7.42 -17.87
C TYR A 62 1.80 -7.37 -18.48
N TYR A 63 0.80 -6.94 -17.73
CA TYR A 63 -0.55 -6.73 -18.23
C TYR A 63 -0.76 -5.26 -18.68
N GLY A 64 -1.71 -5.04 -19.59
CA GLY A 64 -2.07 -3.71 -20.08
C GLY A 64 -0.90 -2.95 -20.71
N ALA A 65 -0.77 -1.67 -20.37
CA ALA A 65 0.25 -0.75 -20.90
C ALA A 65 1.70 -1.18 -20.59
N TYR A 66 1.91 -1.97 -19.54
CA TYR A 66 3.22 -2.50 -19.15
C TYR A 66 3.58 -3.81 -19.86
N SER A 67 2.68 -4.36 -20.68
CA SER A 67 2.97 -5.54 -21.51
C SER A 67 4.03 -5.21 -22.56
N ARG A 68 5.03 -6.09 -22.73
CA ARG A 68 6.10 -5.90 -23.74
C ARG A 68 5.55 -5.67 -25.15
N LYS A 69 4.46 -6.37 -25.51
CA LYS A 69 3.81 -6.23 -26.82
C LYS A 69 3.11 -4.87 -26.99
N GLN A 70 2.58 -4.31 -25.91
CA GLN A 70 1.82 -3.06 -25.93
C GLN A 70 2.68 -1.83 -25.58
N LYS A 71 3.90 -2.04 -25.06
CA LYS A 71 4.80 -0.95 -24.63
C LYS A 71 5.04 0.10 -25.70
N LYS A 72 5.19 -0.30 -26.98
CA LYS A 72 5.33 0.64 -28.11
C LYS A 72 4.08 1.48 -28.35
N ARG A 73 2.89 0.91 -28.11
CA ARG A 73 1.60 1.59 -28.27
C ARG A 73 1.35 2.62 -27.15
N TYR A 74 1.81 2.33 -25.94
CA TYR A 74 1.63 3.20 -24.78
C TYR A 74 2.86 4.05 -24.43
N SER A 75 3.92 4.02 -25.22
CA SER A 75 5.17 4.74 -24.91
C SER A 75 5.02 6.27 -24.90
N LEU A 76 4.01 6.80 -25.59
CA LEU A 76 3.66 8.22 -25.59
C LEU A 76 3.01 8.66 -24.27
N PHE A 77 2.36 7.76 -23.54
CA PHE A 77 1.59 8.06 -22.32
C PHE A 77 2.33 7.68 -21.02
N LEU A 78 3.54 7.11 -21.12
CA LEU A 78 4.34 6.60 -19.99
C LEU A 78 5.65 7.37 -19.82
N LYS A 79 5.76 8.59 -20.39
CA LYS A 79 7.02 9.32 -20.52
C LYS A 79 7.19 10.47 -19.49
N ASP A 80 6.31 10.54 -18.49
CA ASP A 80 6.33 11.53 -17.41
C ASP A 80 7.03 11.01 -16.15
#